data_AF-A0A1C3F1G5-F1
#
_entry.id   AF-A0A1C3F1G5-F1
#
_cell.length_a   1.000
_cell.length_b   1.000
_cell.length_c   1.000
_cell.angle_alpha   90.00
_cell.angle_beta   90.00
_cell.angle_gamma   90.00
#
_symmetry.space_group_name_H-M   'P 1'
#
loop_
_entity.id
_entity.type
_entity.pdbx_description
1 polymer ?
#
loop_
_entity_poly.entity_id
_entity_poly.type
_entity_poly.pdbx_seq_one_letter_code
_entity_poly.pdbx_strand_id
1 'polypeptide(L)' 'MSTSPINVIVARINELSKKQKSIGLEEWERAEQEALRQEYLSFIRGQVIDTLSSVQITEDPPVQ' A
#
# COMPACT_ATOMS: atom_id res chain seq x y z
N MET A 1 -15.84 -2.03 -14.48
CA MET A 1 -15.32 -1.85 -13.11
C MET A 1 -13.82 -2.08 -13.18
N SER A 2 -13.02 -1.03 -13.12
CA SER A 2 -11.56 -1.17 -13.20
C SER A 2 -11.03 -1.62 -11.84
N THR A 3 -10.61 -2.87 -11.73
CA THR A 3 -9.92 -3.35 -10.54
C THR A 3 -8.55 -2.69 -10.48
N SER A 4 -8.33 -1.79 -9.51
CA SER A 4 -7.03 -1.16 -9.31
C SER A 4 -5.95 -2.23 -9.00
N PRO A 5 -4.76 -2.16 -9.62
CA PRO A 5 -3.67 -3.12 -9.39
C PRO A 5 -3.33 -3.32 -7.90
N ILE A 6 -3.43 -2.25 -7.10
CA ILE A 6 -3.21 -2.27 -5.65
C ILE A 6 -4.14 -3.26 -4.94
N ASN A 7 -5.40 -3.37 -5.35
CA ASN A 7 -6.36 -4.26 -4.69
C ASN A 7 -5.98 -5.74 -4.87
N VAL A 8 -5.41 -6.08 -6.03
CA VAL A 8 -4.92 -7.43 -6.33
C VAL A 8 -3.69 -7.76 -5.48
N ILE A 9 -2.76 -6.82 -5.37
CA ILE A 9 -1.55 -6.95 -4.53
C ILE A 9 -1.93 -7.16 -3.06
N VAL A 10 -2.82 -6.31 -2.53
CA VAL A 10 -3.28 -6.40 -1.13
C VAL A 10 -4.00 -7.72 -0.87
N ALA A 11 -4.86 -8.17 -1.79
CA ALA A 11 -5.53 -9.46 -1.68
C ALA A 11 -4.51 -10.60 -1.56
N ARG A 12 -3.50 -10.62 -2.44
CA ARG A 12 -2.46 -11.66 -2.44
C ARG A 12 -1.59 -11.62 -1.18
N ILE A 13 -1.19 -10.44 -0.71
CA ILE A 13 -0.46 -10.28 0.57
C ILE A 13 -1.28 -10.85 1.73
N ASN A 14 -2.60 -10.63 1.74
CA ASN A 14 -3.48 -11.14 2.79
C ASN A 14 -3.61 -12.66 2.76
N GLU A 15 -3.72 -13.27 1.58
CA GLU A 15 -3.69 -14.72 1.41
C GLU A 15 -2.40 -15.33 1.98
N LEU A 16 -1.25 -14.81 1.57
CA LEU A 16 0.06 -15.25 2.06
C LEU A 16 0.19 -15.03 3.57
N SER A 17 -0.33 -13.92 4.10
CA SER A 17 -0.31 -13.63 5.54
C SER A 17 -1.18 -14.61 6.34
N LYS A 18 -2.32 -15.04 5.78
CA LYS A 18 -3.17 -16.06 6.41
C LYS A 18 -2.46 -17.42 6.40
N LYS A 19 -1.84 -17.80 5.27
CA LYS A 19 -1.08 -19.06 5.16
C LYS A 19 0.09 -19.08 6.16
N GLN A 20 0.85 -17.98 6.23
CA GLN A 20 1.96 -17.80 7.17
C GLN A 20 1.55 -18.04 8.63
N LYS A 21 0.39 -17.51 9.04
CA LYS A 21 -0.15 -17.67 10.40
C LYS A 21 -0.65 -19.09 10.71
N SER A 22 -1.00 -19.86 9.68
CA SER A 22 -1.62 -21.18 9.85
C SER A 22 -0.59 -22.30 9.74
N ILE A 23 0.04 -22.46 8.57
CA ILE A 23 0.94 -23.57 8.25
C ILE A 23 2.37 -23.12 7.95
N GLY A 24 2.61 -21.80 7.96
CA GLY A 24 3.86 -21.22 7.51
C GLY A 24 3.89 -20.96 6.00
N LEU A 25 4.98 -20.36 5.54
CA LEU A 25 5.24 -20.08 4.12
C LEU A 25 6.43 -20.89 3.65
N GLU A 26 6.37 -21.36 2.42
CA GLU A 26 7.53 -21.85 1.70
C GLU A 26 8.45 -20.68 1.30
N GLU A 27 9.71 -20.97 0.96
CA GLU A 27 10.70 -19.93 0.71
C GLU A 27 10.31 -19.02 -0.47
N TRP A 28 9.75 -19.60 -1.54
CA TRP A 28 9.28 -18.83 -2.69
C TRP A 28 8.05 -17.97 -2.34
N GLU A 29 7.20 -18.41 -1.41
CA GLU A 29 6.05 -17.64 -0.94
C GLU A 29 6.47 -16.46 -0.06
N ARG A 30 7.51 -16.65 0.76
CA ARG A 30 8.14 -15.54 1.50
C ARG A 30 8.71 -14.51 0.53
N ALA A 31 9.41 -14.96 -0.51
CA ALA A 31 9.95 -14.08 -1.54
C ALA A 31 8.85 -13.33 -2.29
N GLU A 32 7.76 -14.01 -2.66
CA GLU A 32 6.57 -13.41 -3.27
C GLU A 32 5.96 -12.36 -2.34
N GLN A 33 5.74 -12.71 -1.06
CA GLN A 33 5.15 -11.80 -0.08
C GLN A 33 6.00 -10.55 0.13
N GLU A 34 7.33 -10.68 0.17
CA GLU A 34 8.24 -9.56 0.31
C GLU A 34 8.21 -8.66 -0.93
N ALA A 35 8.28 -9.23 -2.13
CA ALA A 35 8.20 -8.48 -3.38
C ALA A 35 6.90 -7.66 -3.47
N LEU A 36 5.76 -8.29 -3.14
CA LEU A 36 4.45 -7.62 -3.13
C LEU A 36 4.38 -6.49 -2.09
N ARG A 37 5.01 -6.65 -0.91
CA ARG A 37 5.08 -5.58 0.10
C ARG A 37 5.89 -4.39 -0.38
N GLN A 38 7.01 -4.63 -1.07
CA GLN A 38 7.82 -3.54 -1.65
C GLN A 38 7.03 -2.78 -2.72
N GLU A 39 6.30 -3.51 -3.57
CA GLU A 39 5.42 -2.91 -4.56
C GLU A 39 4.32 -2.06 -3.90
N TYR A 40 3.62 -2.60 -2.91
CA TYR A 40 2.62 -1.86 -2.12
C TYR A 40 3.19 -0.58 -1.49
N LEU A 41 4.37 -0.65 -0.87
CA LEU A 41 5.01 0.51 -0.25
C LEU A 41 5.38 1.60 -1.27
N SER A 42 5.75 1.21 -2.49
CA SER A 42 6.01 2.18 -3.56
C SER A 42 4.74 2.96 -3.95
N PHE A 43 3.60 2.27 -4.06
CA PHE A 43 2.30 2.91 -4.30
C PHE A 43 1.90 3.86 -3.18
N ILE A 44 2.07 3.45 -1.92
CA ILE A 44 1.76 4.30 -0.77
C ILE A 44 2.67 5.53 -0.72
N ARG A 45 3.98 5.37 -1.02
CA ARG A 45 4.92 6.50 -1.06
C ARG A 45 4.50 7.53 -2.12
N GLY A 46 4.08 7.09 -3.30
CA GLY A 46 3.55 7.98 -4.34
C GLY A 46 2.32 8.76 -3.85
N GLN A 47 1.34 8.05 -3.29
CA GLN A 47 0.13 8.69 -2.75
C GLN A 47 0.43 9.71 -1.65
N VAL A 48 1.40 9.43 -0.77
CA VAL A 48 1.81 10.38 0.28
C VAL A 48 2.45 11.63 -0.33
N ILE A 49 3.33 11.48 -1.32
CA ILE A 49 3.94 12.61 -2.02
C ILE A 49 2.88 13.46 -2.71
N ASP A 50 1.94 12.83 -3.41
CA ASP A 50 0.85 13.52 -4.10
C ASP A 50 -0.03 14.27 -3.11
N THR A 51 -0.38 13.64 -1.99
CA THR A 51 -1.16 14.25 -0.91
C THR A 51 -0.46 15.48 -0.36
N LEU A 52 0.83 15.37 -0.02
CA LEU A 52 1.61 16.49 0.51
C LEU A 52 1.78 17.63 -0.50
N SER A 53 1.94 17.30 -1.78
CA SER A 53 2.06 18.29 -2.87
C SER A 53 0.74 19.02 -3.12
N SER A 54 -0.39 18.38 -2.83
CA SER A 54 -1.72 18.98 -2.95
C SER A 54 -2.12 19.83 -1.73
N VAL A 55 -1.35 19.83 -0.64
CA VAL A 55 -1.62 20.69 0.53
C VAL A 55 -1.39 22.14 0.14
N GLN A 56 -2.47 22.88 -0.09
CA GLN A 56 -2.43 24.33 -0.17
C GLN A 56 -2.52 24.91 1.25
N ILE A 57 -1.55 25.76 1.62
CA ILE A 57 -1.64 26.58 2.82
C ILE A 57 -2.72 27.63 2.53
N THR A 58 -3.91 27.45 3.09
CA THR A 58 -4.91 28.51 3.13
C THR A 58 -4.50 29.48 4.23
N GLU A 59 -4.04 30.67 3.85
CA GLU A 59 -3.98 31.81 4.76
C GLU A 59 -5.40 32.04 5.30
N ASP A 60 -5.64 31.72 6.57
CA ASP A 60 -6.89 32.10 7.20
C ASP A 60 -6.98 33.64 7.15
N PRO A 61 -8.06 34.21 6.60
CA PRO A 61 -8.22 35.65 6.58
C PRO A 61 -8.23 36.16 8.03
N PRO A 62 -7.59 37.31 8.32
CA PRO A 62 -7.51 37.83 9.68
C PRO A 62 -8.92 37.93 10.25
N VAL A 63 -9.11 37.30 11.42
CA VAL A 63 -10.34 37.42 12.20
C VAL A 63 -10.54 38.90 12.50
N GLN A 64 -11.61 39.47 11.92
CA GLN A 64 -12.04 40.86 12.14
C GLN A 64 -12.77 41.00 13.47
#